data_AF-A0AA97N773-F1
#
_entry.id   AF-A0AA97N773-F1
#
_cell.length_a   1.000
_cell.length_b   1.000
_cell.length_c   1.000
_cell.angle_alpha   90.00
_cell.angle_beta   90.00
_cell.angle_gamma   90.00
#
_symmetry.space_group_name_H-M   'P 1'
#
loop_
_entity.id
_entity.type
_entity.pdbx_description
1 polymer ?
#
loop_
_entity_poly.entity_id
_entity_poly.type
_entity_poly.pdbx_seq_one_letter_code
_entity_poly.pdbx_strand_id
1 'polypeptide(L)'
;GVGKSCLLLQFTDKRFQPVHDLTIGVEFGARMITIDGKQIKLQIWDTAGQESFRSITRSYYRGAAGALLVYDITRRDTFNHLTTWLEDARQHSNSNMVIMLIGNKSDLESRREVKKEEGEAFAREHGLIFMETSAKTASNVEEVIFLN
;
A
#
# COMPACT_ATOMS: atom_id res chain seq x y z
N GLY A 1 10.05 -3.15 -7.98
CA GLY A 1 9.26 -3.45 -6.77
C GLY A 1 7.77 -3.45 -7.05
N VAL A 2 6.93 -3.40 -6.01
CA VAL A 2 5.45 -3.41 -6.11
C VAL A 2 4.83 -2.02 -6.34
N GLY A 3 5.61 -0.94 -6.18
CA GLY A 3 5.19 0.44 -6.50
C GLY A 3 4.66 1.26 -5.33
N LYS A 4 5.07 0.97 -4.09
CA LYS A 4 4.68 1.75 -2.89
C LYS A 4 5.14 3.23 -2.98
N SER A 5 6.39 3.47 -3.35
CA SER A 5 6.94 4.83 -3.57
C SER A 5 6.21 5.56 -4.69
N CYS A 6 5.85 4.85 -5.77
CA CYS A 6 5.06 5.43 -6.86
C CYS A 6 3.65 5.81 -6.39
N LEU A 7 3.00 5.00 -5.54
CA LEU A 7 1.69 5.32 -4.97
C LEU A 7 1.78 6.53 -4.04
N LEU A 8 2.81 6.60 -3.19
CA LEU A 8 3.09 7.76 -2.34
C LEU A 8 3.24 9.02 -3.19
N LEU A 9 4.14 9.00 -4.17
CA LEU A 9 4.42 10.14 -5.06
C LEU A 9 3.19 10.55 -5.88
N GLN A 10 2.43 9.58 -6.39
CA GLN A 10 1.21 9.85 -7.15
C GLN A 10 0.14 10.49 -6.26
N PHE A 11 0.04 10.06 -5.00
CA PHE A 11 -0.90 10.64 -4.05
C PHE A 11 -0.51 12.05 -3.60
N THR A 12 0.77 12.29 -3.25
CA THR A 12 1.22 13.58 -2.71
C THR A 12 1.43 14.63 -3.81
N ASP A 13 2.02 14.23 -4.93
CA ASP A 13 2.59 15.16 -5.91
C ASP A 13 1.92 15.08 -7.28
N LYS A 14 0.99 14.14 -7.50
CA LYS A 14 0.38 13.87 -8.81
C LYS A 14 1.41 13.53 -9.88
N ARG A 15 2.50 12.88 -9.49
CA ARG A 15 3.61 12.49 -10.35
C ARG A 15 3.83 10.99 -10.32
N PHE A 16 4.14 10.44 -11.50
CA PHE A 16 4.62 9.08 -11.67
C PHE A 16 6.04 9.10 -12.20
N GLN A 17 6.93 8.33 -11.58
CA GLN A 17 8.27 8.07 -12.08
C GLN A 17 8.44 6.55 -12.30
N PRO A 18 8.78 6.10 -13.51
CA PRO A 18 8.90 4.66 -13.78
C PRO A 18 10.18 4.04 -13.20
N VAL A 19 11.21 4.87 -13.00
CA VAL A 19 12.48 4.47 -12.39
C VAL A 19 12.52 5.08 -11.00
N HIS A 20 12.56 4.21 -10.00
CA HIS A 20 12.82 4.58 -8.62
C HIS A 20 13.98 3.74 -8.13
N ASP A 21 14.93 4.37 -7.44
CA ASP A 21 15.93 3.66 -6.66
C ASP A 21 15.25 2.83 -5.58
N LEU A 22 15.92 1.79 -5.11
CA LEU A 22 15.42 1.02 -3.97
C LEU A 22 15.28 1.96 -2.77
N THR A 23 14.11 1.99 -2.15
CA THR A 23 13.91 2.67 -0.87
C THR A 23 14.81 2.02 0.18
N ILE A 24 15.89 2.71 0.56
CA ILE A 24 16.77 2.29 1.65
C ILE A 24 16.22 2.93 2.93
N GLY A 25 15.68 2.09 3.82
CA GLY A 25 15.03 2.56 5.03
C GLY A 25 13.58 2.97 4.75
N VAL A 26 13.28 4.27 4.85
CA VAL A 26 11.91 4.81 4.78
C VAL A 26 11.87 6.18 4.10
N GLU A 27 10.90 6.38 3.22
CA GLU A 27 10.52 7.66 2.63
C GLU A 27 9.26 8.22 3.30
N PHE A 28 9.13 9.55 3.28
CA PHE A 28 8.03 10.26 3.95
C PHE A 28 7.33 11.21 2.99
N GLY A 29 6.01 11.22 3.02
CA GLY A 29 5.18 12.24 2.38
C GLY A 29 4.05 12.70 3.30
N ALA A 30 3.57 13.92 3.06
CA ALA A 30 2.42 14.44 3.78
C ALA A 30 1.52 15.25 2.85
N ARG A 31 0.21 15.16 3.07
CA ARG A 31 -0.79 15.93 2.33
C ARG A 31 -1.89 16.40 3.26
N MET A 32 -2.27 17.66 3.13
CA MET A 32 -3.48 18.18 3.77
C MET A 32 -4.70 17.67 3.00
N ILE A 33 -5.61 16.99 3.70
CA ILE A 33 -6.88 16.51 3.16
C ILE A 33 -8.04 17.09 3.97
N THR A 34 -9.24 17.09 3.40
CA THR A 34 -10.46 17.52 4.10
C THR A 34 -11.43 16.34 4.18
N ILE A 35 -11.80 15.94 5.40
CA ILE A 35 -12.80 14.89 5.67
C ILE A 35 -13.86 15.51 6.58
N ASP A 36 -15.13 15.45 6.20
CA ASP A 36 -16.27 16.01 6.95
C ASP A 36 -16.06 17.48 7.36
N GLY A 37 -15.49 18.29 6.45
CA GLY A 37 -15.19 19.71 6.68
C GLY A 37 -14.00 19.97 7.61
N LYS A 38 -13.33 18.92 8.13
CA LYS A 38 -12.14 19.05 8.96
C LYS A 38 -10.88 18.87 8.14
N GLN A 39 -9.92 19.78 8.32
CA GLN A 39 -8.59 19.64 7.73
C GLN A 39 -7.75 18.66 8.54
N ILE A 40 -7.25 17.62 7.87
CA ILE A 40 -6.41 16.57 8.45
C ILE A 40 -5.08 16.57 7.70
N LYS A 41 -3.96 16.57 8.43
CA LYS A 41 -2.65 16.34 7.85
C LYS A 41 -2.38 14.84 7.80
N LEU A 42 -2.53 14.24 6.62
CA LEU A 42 -2.17 12.84 6.43
C LEU A 42 -0.66 12.73 6.29
N GLN A 43 -0.05 11.85 7.09
CA GLN A 43 1.36 11.53 7.07
C GLN A 43 1.51 10.08 6.60
N ILE A 44 2.27 9.88 5.53
CA ILE A 44 2.45 8.58 4.89
C ILE A 44 3.93 8.24 4.91
N TRP A 45 4.23 7.04 5.36
CA TRP A 45 5.57 6.48 5.39
C TRP A 45 5.64 5.34 4.37
N ASP A 46 6.49 5.49 3.36
CA ASP A 46 6.84 4.40 2.44
C ASP A 46 8.04 3.64 3.00
N THR A 47 7.85 2.37 3.33
CA THR A 47 8.88 1.54 3.95
C THR A 47 9.53 0.61 2.92
N ALA A 48 10.79 0.25 3.16
CA ALA A 48 11.45 -0.77 2.36
C ALA A 48 10.67 -2.10 2.38
N GLY A 49 10.32 -2.61 1.20
CA GLY A 49 9.57 -3.87 1.05
C GLY A 49 10.45 -5.12 0.96
N GLN A 50 11.72 -5.02 1.35
CA GLN A 50 12.65 -6.14 1.37
C GLN A 50 12.81 -6.64 2.81
N GLU A 51 12.93 -7.96 2.96
CA GLU A 51 13.03 -8.60 4.28
C GLU A 51 14.24 -8.12 5.09
N SER A 52 15.35 -7.75 4.43
CA SER A 52 16.55 -7.20 5.07
C SER A 52 16.29 -5.91 5.86
N PHE A 53 15.18 -5.21 5.61
CA PHE A 53 14.78 -3.97 6.29
C PHE A 53 13.50 -4.14 7.13
N ARG A 54 13.08 -5.37 7.39
CA ARG A 54 11.86 -5.70 8.15
C ARG A 54 11.87 -5.14 9.57
N SER A 55 13.03 -5.09 10.22
CA SER A 55 13.20 -4.48 11.55
C SER A 55 12.90 -2.99 11.56
N ILE A 56 13.29 -2.27 10.51
CA ILE A 56 12.99 -0.83 10.34
C ILE A 56 11.49 -0.66 10.15
N THR A 57 10.86 -1.46 9.29
CA THR A 57 9.41 -1.37 9.01
C THR A 57 8.56 -1.51 10.27
N ARG A 58 8.95 -2.39 11.20
CA ARG A 58 8.19 -2.67 12.43
C ARG A 58 7.98 -1.45 13.33
N SER A 59 8.94 -0.52 13.38
CA SER A 59 8.78 0.68 14.22
C SER A 59 7.71 1.64 13.70
N TYR A 60 7.38 1.58 12.40
CA TYR A 60 6.39 2.45 11.76
C TYR A 60 4.95 1.93 11.86
N TYR A 61 4.74 0.67 12.23
CA TYR A 61 3.39 0.17 12.55
C TYR A 61 2.87 0.74 13.87
N ARG A 62 3.77 1.07 14.80
CA ARG A 62 3.39 1.58 16.12
C ARG A 62 2.80 2.99 15.99
N GLY A 63 1.51 3.12 16.29
CA GLY A 63 0.78 4.40 16.24
C GLY A 63 0.23 4.76 14.85
N ALA A 64 0.38 3.88 13.85
CA ALA A 64 -0.26 4.06 12.55
C ALA A 64 -1.79 3.91 12.68
N ALA A 65 -2.53 4.80 12.02
CA ALA A 65 -3.99 4.70 11.91
C ALA A 65 -4.42 3.64 10.88
N GLY A 66 -3.61 3.44 9.85
CA GLY A 66 -3.83 2.40 8.85
C GLY A 66 -2.57 2.02 8.10
N ALA A 67 -2.65 0.92 7.35
CA ALA A 67 -1.56 0.40 6.53
C ALA A 67 -2.07 -0.04 5.15
N LEU A 68 -1.30 0.27 4.12
CA LEU A 68 -1.51 -0.24 2.76
C LEU A 68 -0.59 -1.44 2.53
N LEU A 69 -1.18 -2.61 2.37
CA LEU A 69 -0.49 -3.84 2.07
C LEU A 69 -0.50 -4.05 0.55
N VAL A 70 0.63 -3.79 -0.12
CA VAL A 70 0.68 -3.64 -1.58
C VAL A 70 1.36 -4.83 -2.25
N TYR A 71 0.73 -5.40 -3.28
CA TYR A 71 1.35 -6.35 -4.21
C TYR A 71 1.28 -5.85 -5.66
N ASP A 72 1.99 -6.55 -6.55
CA ASP A 72 2.03 -6.30 -7.99
C ASP A 72 1.20 -7.35 -8.72
N ILE A 73 0.14 -6.95 -9.42
CA ILE A 73 -0.76 -7.91 -10.09
C ILE A 73 -0.06 -8.73 -11.17
N THR A 74 1.08 -8.27 -11.69
CA THR A 74 1.86 -8.96 -12.73
C THR A 74 2.97 -9.83 -12.15
N ARG A 75 3.04 -10.02 -10.82
CA ARG A 75 4.08 -10.84 -10.18
C ARG A 75 3.51 -11.64 -9.02
N ARG A 76 3.20 -12.91 -9.27
CA ARG A 76 2.60 -13.84 -8.31
C ARG A 76 3.34 -13.92 -6.97
N ASP A 77 4.68 -13.94 -6.99
CA ASP A 77 5.49 -14.03 -5.76
C ASP A 77 5.24 -12.87 -4.78
N THR A 78 4.86 -11.69 -5.27
CA THR A 78 4.55 -10.55 -4.40
C THR A 78 3.26 -10.74 -3.62
N PHE A 79 2.32 -11.48 -4.21
CA PHE A 79 1.07 -11.85 -3.57
C PHE A 79 1.29 -12.97 -2.54
N ASN A 80 2.12 -13.97 -2.89
CA ASN A 80 2.42 -15.10 -2.00
C ASN A 80 3.09 -14.65 -0.68
N HIS A 81 3.80 -13.53 -0.66
CA HIS A 81 4.43 -12.99 0.55
C HIS A 81 3.49 -12.15 1.43
N LEU A 82 2.25 -11.87 1.01
CA LEU A 82 1.34 -10.98 1.74
C LEU A 82 1.03 -11.46 3.16
N THR A 83 0.89 -12.77 3.38
CA THR A 83 0.61 -13.35 4.70
C THR A 83 1.68 -12.95 5.71
N THR A 84 2.96 -13.07 5.33
CA THR A 84 4.10 -12.70 6.18
C THR A 84 4.07 -11.22 6.57
N TRP A 85 3.78 -10.33 5.62
CA TRP A 85 3.71 -8.89 5.86
C TRP A 85 2.48 -8.49 6.70
N LEU A 86 1.35 -9.17 6.48
CA LEU A 86 0.14 -8.97 7.25
C LEU A 86 0.33 -9.38 8.72
N GLU A 87 0.99 -10.51 8.96
CA GLU A 87 1.32 -10.97 10.31
C GLU A 87 2.21 -9.97 11.05
N ASP A 88 3.25 -9.44 10.40
CA ASP A 88 4.08 -8.39 11.02
C ASP A 88 3.27 -7.15 11.37
N ALA A 89 2.44 -6.68 10.42
CA ALA A 89 1.64 -5.48 10.61
C ALA A 89 0.74 -5.64 11.84
N ARG A 90 0.03 -6.77 11.94
CA ARG A 90 -0.84 -7.10 13.09
C ARG A 90 -0.09 -7.25 14.40
N GLN A 91 1.10 -7.87 14.39
CA GLN A 91 1.88 -8.11 15.60
C GLN A 91 2.44 -6.80 16.20
N HIS A 92 2.70 -5.79 15.38
CA HIS A 92 3.38 -4.56 15.79
C HIS A 92 2.49 -3.31 15.74
N SER A 93 1.23 -3.43 15.33
CA SER A 93 0.25 -2.34 15.32
C SER A 93 -0.66 -2.34 16.54
N ASN A 94 -1.43 -1.27 16.67
CA ASN A 94 -2.57 -1.24 17.59
C ASN A 94 -3.74 -2.06 17.01
N SER A 95 -4.65 -2.53 17.86
CA SER A 95 -5.84 -3.31 17.47
C SER A 95 -6.80 -2.56 16.53
N ASN A 96 -6.72 -1.24 16.49
CA ASN A 96 -7.62 -0.37 15.71
C ASN A 96 -7.01 0.04 14.36
N MET A 97 -5.84 -0.48 14.00
CA MET A 97 -5.21 -0.15 12.72
C MET A 97 -6.00 -0.76 11.56
N VAL A 98 -6.47 0.07 10.64
CA VAL A 98 -7.15 -0.38 9.41
C VAL A 98 -6.12 -0.85 8.41
N ILE A 99 -6.28 -2.05 7.84
CA ILE A 99 -5.36 -2.58 6.83
C ILE A 99 -6.13 -2.77 5.52
N MET A 100 -5.61 -2.19 4.44
CA MET A 100 -6.16 -2.33 3.09
C MET A 100 -5.16 -3.08 2.20
N LEU A 101 -5.64 -4.11 1.50
CA LEU A 101 -4.90 -4.82 0.47
C LEU A 101 -4.99 -4.07 -0.86
N ILE A 102 -3.84 -3.82 -1.48
CA ILE A 102 -3.72 -3.07 -2.73
C ILE A 102 -3.08 -3.93 -3.82
N GLY A 103 -3.85 -4.24 -4.87
CA GLY A 103 -3.33 -4.83 -6.10
C GLY A 103 -2.87 -3.74 -7.06
N ASN A 104 -1.58 -3.41 -7.08
CA ASN A 104 -1.07 -2.31 -7.89
C ASN A 104 -0.69 -2.76 -9.31
N LYS A 105 -0.57 -1.79 -10.21
CA LYS A 105 -0.25 -1.93 -11.65
C LYS A 105 -1.38 -2.52 -12.49
N SER A 106 -2.62 -2.19 -12.16
CA SER A 106 -3.81 -2.58 -12.94
C SER A 106 -3.78 -2.09 -14.40
N ASP A 107 -2.94 -1.12 -14.75
CA ASP A 107 -2.70 -0.71 -16.13
C ASP A 107 -2.00 -1.78 -17.00
N LEU A 108 -1.46 -2.83 -16.39
CA LEU A 108 -0.74 -3.92 -17.06
C LEU A 108 -1.57 -5.20 -17.17
N GLU A 109 -2.87 -5.08 -17.45
CA GLU A 109 -3.84 -6.19 -17.48
C GLU A 109 -3.39 -7.39 -18.34
N SER A 110 -2.75 -7.13 -19.49
CA SER A 110 -2.25 -8.20 -20.38
C SER A 110 -1.12 -9.05 -19.79
N ARG A 111 -0.53 -8.62 -18.68
CA ARG A 111 0.54 -9.32 -17.94
C ARG A 111 0.06 -9.80 -16.57
N ARG A 112 -1.24 -9.77 -16.30
CA ARG A 112 -1.81 -10.16 -15.01
C ARG A 112 -1.45 -11.62 -14.69
N GLU A 113 -0.83 -11.82 -13.54
CA GLU A 113 -0.55 -13.14 -12.97
C GLU A 113 -1.47 -13.46 -11.80
N VAL A 114 -2.02 -12.44 -11.13
CA VAL A 114 -2.94 -12.56 -9.98
C VAL A 114 -4.32 -12.03 -10.38
N LYS A 115 -5.33 -12.90 -10.34
CA LYS A 115 -6.70 -12.51 -10.64
C LYS A 115 -7.27 -11.61 -9.55
N LYS A 116 -8.18 -10.71 -9.93
CA LYS A 116 -8.82 -9.81 -8.98
C LYS A 116 -9.57 -10.58 -7.88
N GLU A 117 -10.22 -11.69 -8.24
CA GLU A 117 -10.98 -12.55 -7.33
C GLU A 117 -10.08 -13.18 -6.25
N GLU A 118 -8.80 -13.39 -6.54
CA GLU A 118 -7.82 -13.91 -5.56
C GLU A 118 -7.51 -12.85 -4.49
N GLY A 119 -7.34 -11.58 -4.90
CA GLY A 119 -7.19 -10.46 -3.98
C GLY A 119 -8.44 -10.24 -3.13
N GLU A 120 -9.63 -10.31 -3.74
CA GLU A 120 -10.92 -10.23 -3.02
C GLU A 120 -11.10 -11.37 -2.02
N ALA A 121 -10.74 -12.61 -2.39
CA ALA A 121 -10.81 -13.77 -1.51
C ALA A 121 -9.86 -13.61 -0.31
N PHE A 122 -8.59 -13.26 -0.55
CA PHE A 122 -7.59 -13.03 0.49
C PHE A 122 -8.04 -11.93 1.46
N ALA A 123 -8.52 -10.80 0.93
CA ALA A 123 -8.98 -9.70 1.76
C ALA A 123 -10.19 -10.11 2.61
N ARG A 124 -11.15 -10.85 2.05
CA ARG A 124 -12.31 -11.36 2.79
C ARG A 124 -11.89 -12.33 3.90
N GLU A 125 -11.01 -13.28 3.60
CA GLU A 125 -10.47 -14.26 4.56
C GLU A 125 -9.80 -13.58 5.75
N HIS A 126 -9.07 -12.50 5.48
CA HIS A 126 -8.34 -11.76 6.50
C HIS A 126 -9.07 -10.52 7.03
N GLY A 127 -10.31 -10.23 6.62
CA GLY A 127 -11.05 -9.05 7.07
C GLY A 127 -10.39 -7.72 6.69
N LEU A 128 -9.83 -7.63 5.48
CA LEU A 128 -9.20 -6.44 4.91
C LEU A 128 -10.13 -5.77 3.90
N ILE A 129 -9.93 -4.48 3.65
CA ILE A 129 -10.49 -3.80 2.48
C ILE A 129 -9.60 -4.13 1.27
N PHE A 130 -10.15 -4.27 0.07
CA PHE A 130 -9.39 -4.53 -1.14
C PHE A 130 -9.69 -3.54 -2.25
N MET A 131 -8.63 -3.08 -2.93
CA MET A 131 -8.73 -2.24 -4.12
C MET A 131 -7.57 -2.52 -5.07
N GLU A 132 -7.82 -2.51 -6.38
CA GLU A 132 -6.75 -2.49 -7.37
C GLU A 132 -6.44 -1.05 -7.77
N THR A 133 -5.16 -0.73 -7.94
CA THR A 133 -4.69 0.62 -8.27
C THR A 133 -3.73 0.62 -9.45
N SER A 134 -3.57 1.78 -10.06
CA SER A 134 -2.40 2.06 -10.89
C SER A 134 -1.79 3.39 -10.49
N ALA A 135 -0.60 3.33 -9.90
CA ALA A 135 0.22 4.52 -9.68
C ALA A 135 0.54 5.27 -10.98
N LYS A 136 0.60 4.56 -12.12
CA LYS A 136 0.93 5.16 -13.42
C LYS A 136 -0.22 5.98 -14.00
N THR A 137 -1.45 5.49 -13.90
CA THR A 137 -2.64 6.17 -14.46
C THR A 137 -3.42 6.95 -13.41
N ALA A 138 -2.96 6.95 -12.16
CA ALA A 138 -3.67 7.47 -10.98
C ALA A 138 -4.97 6.74 -10.62
N SER A 139 -5.30 5.64 -11.31
CA SER A 139 -6.53 4.88 -11.06
C SER A 139 -6.59 4.40 -9.61
N ASN A 140 -7.68 4.76 -8.92
CA ASN A 140 -7.98 4.38 -7.54
C ASN A 140 -6.99 4.87 -6.47
N VAL A 141 -6.03 5.74 -6.81
CA VAL A 141 -4.99 6.19 -5.86
C VAL A 141 -5.55 7.12 -4.79
N GLU A 142 -6.53 7.97 -5.12
CA GLU A 142 -7.21 8.82 -4.13
C GLU A 142 -8.19 8.00 -3.30
N GLU A 143 -8.93 7.11 -3.95
CA GLU A 143 -9.98 6.28 -3.39
C GLU A 143 -9.46 5.40 -2.24
N VAL A 144 -8.26 4.83 -2.38
CA VAL A 144 -7.59 4.07 -1.31
C VAL A 144 -7.41 4.87 -0.01
N ILE A 145 -7.27 6.20 -0.11
CA ILE A 145 -7.06 7.08 1.04
C ILE A 145 -8.39 7.61 1.62
N PHE A 146 -9.43 7.72 0.78
CA PHE A 146 -10.71 8.33 1.16
C PHE A 146 -11.85 7.33 1.40
N LEU A 147 -11.60 6.03 1.26
CA LEU A 147 -12.59 5.00 1.60
C LEU A 147 -12.93 5.04 3.09
N ASN A 148 -14.15 5.51 3.38
CA ASN A 148 -14.83 5.40 4.66
C ASN A 148 -15.67 4.12 4.72
#